data_AF-A0A965SF75-F1
#
_entry.id   AF-A0A965SF75-F1
#
_cell.length_a   1.000
_cell.length_b   1.000
_cell.length_c   1.000
_cell.angle_alpha   90.00
_cell.angle_beta   90.00
_cell.angle_gamma   90.00
#
_symmetry.space_group_name_H-M   'P 1'
#
loop_
_entity.id
_entity.type
_entity.pdbx_description
1 polymer ?
#
loop_
_entity_poly.entity_id
_entity_poly.type
_entity_poly.pdbx_seq_one_letter_code
_entity_poly.pdbx_strand_id
1 'polypeptide(L)' 'MAPALLAFQDEIFAQDLPILESQWPKCLSLSPSSEPHCAADQASVAYRRYLVEQSISFGTRH' A
#
# COMPACT_ATOMS: atom_id res chain seq x y z
N MET A 1 -15.43 -7.21 -19.72
CA MET A 1 -14.81 -8.19 -18.80
C MET A 1 -15.74 -9.37 -18.64
N ALA A 2 -15.23 -10.61 -18.61
CA ALA A 2 -16.06 -11.78 -18.34
C ALA A 2 -16.59 -11.73 -16.89
N PRO A 3 -17.86 -12.10 -16.61
CA PRO A 3 -18.44 -12.03 -15.26
C PRO A 3 -17.62 -12.76 -14.18
N ALA A 4 -17.00 -13.88 -14.54
CA ALA A 4 -16.16 -14.65 -13.62
C ALA A 4 -14.89 -13.89 -13.19
N LEU A 5 -14.29 -13.08 -14.07
CA LEU A 5 -13.10 -12.29 -13.74
C LEU A 5 -13.42 -11.12 -12.81
N LEU A 6 -14.64 -10.58 -12.89
CA LEU A 6 -15.10 -9.54 -11.96
C LEU A 6 -15.31 -10.14 -10.58
N ALA A 7 -16.08 -11.23 -10.48
CA ALA A 7 -16.34 -11.89 -9.20
C ALA A 7 -15.05 -12.32 -8.48
N PHE A 8 -14.06 -12.81 -9.23
CA PHE A 8 -12.75 -13.16 -8.66
C PHE A 8 -11.99 -11.94 -8.11
N GLN A 9 -12.04 -10.79 -8.81
CA GLN A 9 -11.41 -9.57 -8.30
C GLN A 9 -12.15 -9.01 -7.08
N ASP A 10 -13.48 -9.06 -7.08
CA ASP A 10 -14.29 -8.63 -5.93
C ASP A 10 -13.94 -9.44 -4.68
N GLU A 11 -13.68 -10.75 -4.82
CA GLU A 11 -13.22 -11.60 -3.73
C GLU A 11 -11.84 -11.18 -3.20
N ILE A 12 -10.88 -10.90 -4.09
CA ILE A 12 -9.55 -10.41 -3.68
C ILE A 12 -9.67 -9.09 -2.91
N PHE A 13 -10.43 -8.13 -3.42
CA PHE A 13 -10.63 -6.84 -2.74
C PHE A 13 -11.31 -7.00 -1.38
N ALA A 14 -12.30 -7.90 -1.27
CA ALA A 14 -12.98 -8.17 -0.01
C ALA A 14 -12.04 -8.74 1.05
N GLN A 15 -10.98 -9.46 0.66
CA GLN A 15 -9.95 -9.97 1.56
C GLN A 15 -9.03 -8.85 2.06
N ASP A 16 -8.64 -7.91 1.19
CA ASP A 16 -7.73 -6.81 1.53
C ASP A 16 -8.40 -5.68 2.34
N LEU A 17 -9.69 -5.42 2.10
CA LEU A 17 -10.43 -4.33 2.73
C LEU A 17 -10.31 -4.30 4.27
N PRO A 18 -10.57 -5.39 5.03
CA PRO A 18 -10.47 -5.34 6.49
C PRO A 18 -9.05 -5.03 6.98
N ILE A 19 -8.01 -5.45 6.24
CA ILE A 19 -6.61 -5.16 6.58
C ILE A 19 -6.35 -3.66 6.43
N LEU A 20 -6.76 -3.06 5.31
CA LEU A 20 -6.62 -1.62 5.07
C LEU A 20 -7.40 -0.79 6.10
N GLU A 21 -8.64 -1.22 6.42
CA GLU A 21 -9.49 -0.53 7.39
C GLU A 21 -8.98 -0.64 8.83
N SER A 22 -8.26 -1.71 9.18
CA SER A 22 -7.68 -1.86 10.52
C SER A 22 -6.31 -1.18 10.68
N GLN A 23 -5.65 -0.78 9.59
CA GLN A 23 -4.33 -0.15 9.65
C GLN A 23 -4.35 1.16 10.45
N TRP A 24 -3.39 1.28 11.37
CA TRP A 24 -3.08 2.49 12.12
C TRP A 24 -1.57 2.66 12.23
N PRO A 25 -1.03 3.87 12.01
CA PRO A 25 -1.70 5.11 11.64
C PRO A 25 -2.38 5.06 10.26
N LYS A 26 -3.40 5.89 10.05
CA LYS A 26 -4.17 5.93 8.78
C LYS A 26 -3.38 6.49 7.61
N CYS A 27 -2.52 7.48 7.85
CA CYS A 27 -1.64 8.00 6.81
C CYS A 27 -0.42 7.10 6.63
N LEU A 28 -0.03 6.88 5.38
CA LEU A 28 1.13 6.07 5.04
C LEU A 28 2.42 6.72 5.56
N SER A 29 3.21 5.98 6.34
CA SER A 29 4.49 6.47 6.82
C SER A 29 5.53 6.53 5.71
N LEU A 30 6.07 7.72 5.44
CA LEU A 30 7.18 7.98 4.54
C LEU A 30 8.51 8.17 5.28
N SER A 31 8.48 8.10 6.61
CA SER A 31 9.68 8.01 7.45
C SER A 31 10.67 7.03 6.81
N PRO A 32 11.98 7.36 6.74
CA PRO A 32 12.98 6.48 6.15
C PRO A 32 12.84 5.10 6.79
N SER A 33 12.36 4.12 6.01
CA SER A 33 12.22 2.77 6.52
C SER A 33 13.61 2.23 6.78
N SER A 34 13.76 1.47 7.86
CA SER A 34 14.83 0.48 7.95
C SER A 34 14.82 -0.40 6.69
N GLU A 35 15.96 -1.03 6.40
CA GLU A 35 16.13 -1.97 5.29
C GLU A 35 14.89 -2.88 5.09
N PRO A 36 14.54 -3.22 3.83
CA PRO A 36 13.38 -4.06 3.54
C PRO A 36 13.44 -5.32 4.40
N HIS A 37 12.38 -5.58 5.16
CA HIS A 37 12.33 -6.73 6.08
C HIS A 37 12.44 -8.05 5.31
N CYS A 38 11.92 -8.09 4.08
CA CYS A 38 12.15 -9.16 3.13
C CYS A 38 12.15 -8.67 1.67
N ALA A 39 12.50 -9.57 0.73
CA ALA A 39 12.53 -9.25 -0.70
C ALA A 39 11.16 -8.82 -1.26
N ALA A 40 10.06 -9.29 -0.66
CA ALA A 40 8.71 -8.90 -1.08
C ALA A 40 8.39 -7.42 -0.79
N ASP A 41 9.10 -6.78 0.15
CA ASP A 41 8.86 -5.38 0.54
C ASP A 41 9.49 -4.37 -0.43
N GLN A 42 10.32 -4.81 -1.37
CA GLN A 42 11.10 -3.92 -2.25
C GLN A 42 10.22 -2.94 -3.04
N ALA A 43 9.08 -3.42 -3.55
CA ALA A 43 8.14 -2.57 -4.28
C ALA A 43 7.54 -1.48 -3.38
N SER A 44 7.15 -1.83 -2.15
CA SER A 44 6.61 -0.89 -1.17
C SER A 44 7.63 0.17 -0.75
N VAL A 45 8.90 -0.22 -0.59
CA VAL A 45 10.00 0.71 -0.29
C VAL A 45 10.24 1.67 -1.46
N ALA A 46 10.30 1.16 -2.69
CA ALA A 46 10.46 1.99 -3.88
C ALA A 46 9.29 2.97 -4.04
N TYR A 47 8.06 2.54 -3.78
CA TYR A 47 6.88 3.39 -3.83
C TYR A 47 6.94 4.54 -2.80
N ARG A 48 7.33 4.25 -1.55
CA ARG A 48 7.49 5.29 -0.52
C ARG A 48 8.56 6.32 -0.90
N ARG A 49 9.70 5.87 -1.44
CA ARG A 49 10.76 6.76 -1.96
C ARG A 49 10.24 7.66 -3.07
N TYR A 50 9.51 7.10 -4.04
CA TYR A 50 8.88 7.87 -5.10
C TYR A 50 7.94 8.96 -4.55
N LEU A 51 7.09 8.64 -3.56
CA LEU A 51 6.20 9.63 -2.94
C LEU A 51 6.95 10.79 -2.27
N VAL A 52 8.09 10.51 -1.62
CA VAL A 52 8.97 11.54 -1.07
C VAL A 52 9.57 12.40 -2.17
N GLU A 53 10.11 11.78 -3.23
CA GLU A 53 10.69 12.47 -4.39
C GLU A 53 9.67 13.38 -5.10
N GLN A 54 8.40 12.95 -5.18
CA GLN A 54 7.30 13.75 -5.73
C GLN A 54 6.70 14.77 -4.75
N SER A 55 7.24 14.89 -3.53
CA SER A 55 6.73 15.80 -2.49
C SER A 55 5.24 15.60 -2.15
N ILE A 56 4.76 14.36 -2.21
CA ILE A 56 3.37 14.03 -1.87
C ILE A 56 3.17 14.13 -0.35
N SER A 57 2.23 14.99 0.06
CA SER A 57 1.91 15.26 1.47
C SER A 57 0.50 14.84 1.88
N PHE A 58 -0.43 14.71 0.92
CA PHE A 58 -1.78 14.25 1.22
C PHE A 58 -1.82 12.72 1.40
N GLY A 59 -2.47 12.25 2.47
CA GLY A 59 -2.57 10.82 2.79
C GLY A 59 -1.27 10.18 3.29
N THR A 60 -0.19 10.96 3.44
CA THR A 60 1.13 10.50 3.87
C THR A 60 1.54 11.19 5.17
N ARG A 61 2.46 10.58 5.92
CA ARG A 61 3.12 11.21 7.08
C ARG A 61 4.63 11.12 6.92
N HIS A 62 5.31 12.22 7.18
CA HIS A 62 6.77 12.32 7.14
C HIS A 62 7.38 12.20 8.53
#